data_AF-A0AAD4N9H9-F1
#
_entry.id   AF-A0AAD4N9H9-F1
#
_cell.length_a   1.000
_cell.length_b   1.000
_cell.length_c   1.000
_cell.angle_alpha   90.00
_cell.angle_beta   90.00
_cell.angle_gamma   90.00
#
_symmetry.space_group_name_H-M   'P 1'
#
loop_
_entity.id
_entity.type
_entity.pdbx_description
1 polymer ?
#
loop_
_entity_poly.entity_id
_entity_poly.type
_entity_poly.pdbx_seq_one_letter_code
_entity_poly.pdbx_strand_id
1 'polypeptide(L)'
;MFNCLMHPRNQFKTNPPNFKDLAKKYSFLKDKCYLGVGGKVCVDFKNPKAVTALSRALLLEYFGLSVQFPEDSLVPRIPQRLNYILLIEDLLRDNNLNNDSVCGIDIGTGASCIFPLLGAKQCEWNFVATELDEISLNCARENAVNNGLSRKIILVSVGAETIFEKVMEEFPERVFEFCMCNPPFFDPEEGDQRFLSSPDVNTMRNRFTEDGKLAPRSATLAKHNEVFVRGGEVAFVTRIINESYRFKDRIRIFTTMIGRRSSISPLQKMLTSSDLNVSVSVYALSQGRTQRWHGSEYQAEQLSSRRDLNNLVSSACSQKDSDLVERLLSRADTIFLDESFMEVLRFIARIDSTAKKCKLFELLLKKNFTAASLRMRIEEYLSVEEAIQILKLAMDVILKSSINESSEFENSLELCSILLGCYYQKFVWYKGSTIDELTELLTPLAKMIEISTTYTGLIAIAQVRKELPGLFASPRSDYYVEKIEMESIEL
;
A
#
# COMPACT_ATOMS: atom_id res chain seq x y z
N MET A 1 8.17 14.76 6.46
CA MET A 1 7.44 14.86 5.17
C MET A 1 6.16 14.06 5.31
N PHE A 2 5.01 14.73 5.27
CA PHE A 2 3.68 14.10 5.29
C PHE A 2 3.35 13.59 3.88
N ASN A 3 3.27 12.25 3.70
CA ASN A 3 2.07 11.44 3.45
C ASN A 3 1.36 11.51 2.07
N CYS A 4 2.04 11.85 0.96
CA CYS A 4 1.46 11.64 -0.38
C CYS A 4 1.04 10.18 -0.65
N LEU A 5 1.70 9.21 0.00
CA LEU A 5 1.49 7.77 -0.15
C LEU A 5 0.39 7.18 0.75
N MET A 6 -0.27 7.99 1.60
CA MET A 6 -1.44 7.51 2.34
C MET A 6 -2.63 7.30 1.42
N HIS A 7 -3.55 6.43 1.83
CA HIS A 7 -4.82 6.24 1.17
C HIS A 7 -5.52 7.61 0.96
N PRO A 8 -6.04 7.94 -0.24
CA PRO A 8 -6.63 9.25 -0.52
C PRO A 8 -7.73 9.66 0.47
N ARG A 9 -8.55 8.69 0.89
CA ARG A 9 -9.65 8.86 1.85
C ARG A 9 -9.21 8.86 3.33
N ASN A 10 -7.90 8.75 3.62
CA ASN A 10 -7.40 8.80 4.99
C ASN A 10 -7.37 10.25 5.49
N GLN A 11 -8.19 10.57 6.50
CA GLN A 11 -8.29 11.93 7.05
C GLN A 11 -6.96 12.53 7.53
N PHE A 12 -6.00 11.69 7.93
CA PHE A 12 -4.67 12.14 8.36
C PHE A 12 -3.72 12.48 7.21
N LYS A 13 -4.13 12.24 5.95
CA LYS A 13 -3.34 12.55 4.74
C LYS A 13 -3.21 14.05 4.54
N THR A 14 -4.34 14.76 4.55
CA THR A 14 -4.42 16.21 4.32
C THR A 14 -4.46 17.00 5.63
N ASN A 15 -4.94 16.39 6.71
CA ASN A 15 -5.07 17.04 8.01
C ASN A 15 -4.30 16.27 9.10
N PRO A 16 -2.95 16.44 9.19
CA PRO A 16 -2.16 15.75 10.19
C PRO A 16 -2.53 16.20 11.62
N PRO A 17 -2.48 15.31 12.63
CA PRO A 17 -2.90 15.66 13.98
C PRO A 17 -2.09 16.82 14.57
N ASN A 18 -2.79 17.82 15.11
CA ASN A 18 -2.15 18.92 15.84
C ASN A 18 -1.96 18.52 17.31
N PHE A 19 -0.74 18.11 17.67
CA PHE A 19 -0.42 17.68 19.03
C PHE A 19 -0.61 18.76 20.09
N LYS A 20 -0.50 20.05 19.72
CA LYS A 20 -0.77 21.15 20.67
C LYS A 20 -2.24 21.17 21.07
N ASP A 21 -3.14 21.03 20.10
CA ASP A 21 -4.57 21.08 20.34
C ASP A 21 -5.05 19.81 21.05
N LEU A 22 -4.55 18.65 20.64
CA LEU A 22 -4.81 17.39 21.35
C LEU A 22 -4.32 17.43 22.81
N ALA A 23 -3.11 17.94 23.07
CA ALA A 23 -2.57 18.05 24.43
C ALA A 23 -3.33 19.08 25.29
N LYS A 24 -3.99 20.08 24.70
CA LYS A 24 -4.88 20.98 25.45
C LYS A 24 -6.16 20.27 25.88
N LYS A 25 -6.72 19.42 25.01
CA LYS A 25 -8.00 18.71 25.24
C LYS A 25 -7.84 17.48 26.13
N TYR A 26 -6.72 16.77 26.02
CA TYR A 26 -6.49 15.50 26.69
C TYR A 26 -5.29 15.58 27.64
N SER A 27 -5.56 15.69 28.94
CA SER A 27 -4.53 15.79 29.99
C SER A 27 -3.56 14.62 29.99
N PHE A 28 -4.06 13.39 29.80
CA PHE A 28 -3.24 12.18 29.73
C PHE A 28 -2.24 12.19 28.57
N LEU A 29 -2.50 12.95 27.49
CA LEU A 29 -1.54 13.17 26.41
C LEU A 29 -0.58 14.31 26.76
N LYS A 30 -1.10 15.39 27.35
CA LYS A 30 -0.30 16.55 27.79
C LYS A 30 0.88 16.12 28.65
N ASP A 31 0.65 15.22 29.60
CA ASP A 31 1.66 14.71 30.54
C ASP A 31 2.76 13.88 29.86
N LYS A 32 2.58 13.53 28.58
CA LYS A 32 3.52 12.76 27.77
C LYS A 32 4.11 13.57 26.61
N CYS A 33 3.71 14.83 26.47
CA CYS A 33 4.26 15.75 25.50
C CYS A 33 5.44 16.53 26.08
N TYR A 34 6.32 16.99 25.19
CA TYR A 34 7.41 17.90 25.54
C TYR A 34 7.48 19.05 24.52
N LEU A 35 8.17 20.14 24.88
CA LEU A 35 8.40 21.25 23.97
C LEU A 35 9.69 20.99 23.18
N GLY A 36 9.56 20.91 21.86
CA GLY A 36 10.69 20.86 20.94
C GLY A 36 11.21 22.26 20.59
N VAL A 37 12.19 22.28 19.67
CA VAL A 37 12.77 23.52 19.13
C VAL A 37 11.68 24.44 18.60
N GLY A 38 11.75 25.73 18.96
CA GLY A 38 10.76 26.73 18.55
C GLY A 38 9.42 26.64 19.30
N GLY A 39 9.35 25.94 20.43
CA GLY A 39 8.14 25.87 21.27
C GLY A 39 7.04 24.96 20.71
N LYS A 40 7.36 24.13 19.72
CA LYS A 40 6.42 23.17 19.15
C LYS A 40 6.16 22.02 20.14
N VAL A 41 4.89 21.69 20.36
CA VAL A 41 4.51 20.52 21.16
C VAL A 41 4.84 19.24 20.38
N CYS A 42 5.64 18.38 20.99
CA CYS A 42 6.14 17.12 20.43
C CYS A 42 5.76 15.94 21.33
N VAL A 43 5.64 14.76 20.73
CA VAL A 43 5.44 13.48 21.41
C VAL A 43 6.70 12.65 21.24
N ASP A 44 7.20 12.04 22.32
CA ASP A 44 8.34 11.13 22.23
C ASP A 44 7.85 9.75 21.76
N PHE A 45 8.02 9.48 20.47
CA PHE A 45 7.63 8.20 19.88
C PHE A 45 8.45 7.02 20.40
N LYS A 46 9.58 7.24 21.09
CA LYS A 46 10.36 6.18 21.74
C LYS A 46 9.84 5.79 23.13
N ASN A 47 8.88 6.54 23.66
CA ASN A 47 8.23 6.26 24.95
C ASN A 47 6.89 5.52 24.72
N PRO A 48 6.78 4.23 25.11
CA PRO A 48 5.53 3.45 24.94
C PRO A 48 4.31 4.12 25.56
N LYS A 49 4.45 4.76 26.73
CA LYS A 49 3.35 5.46 27.40
C LYS A 49 2.88 6.68 26.61
N ALA A 50 3.81 7.37 25.93
CA ALA A 50 3.47 8.51 25.07
C ALA A 50 2.79 8.06 23.77
N VAL A 51 3.24 6.95 23.17
CA VAL A 51 2.59 6.35 21.98
C VAL A 51 1.18 5.84 22.33
N THR A 52 1.01 5.24 23.50
CA THR A 52 -0.30 4.82 24.02
C THR A 52 -1.23 6.01 24.21
N ALA A 53 -0.76 7.05 24.90
CA ALA A 53 -1.54 8.28 25.13
C ALA A 53 -1.94 8.94 23.80
N LEU A 54 -1.01 9.03 22.84
CA LEU A 54 -1.32 9.59 21.53
C LEU A 54 -2.37 8.74 20.80
N SER A 55 -2.23 7.41 20.79
CA SER A 55 -3.17 6.53 20.10
C SER A 55 -4.58 6.61 20.69
N ARG A 56 -4.69 6.68 22.02
CA ARG A 56 -5.97 6.94 22.73
C ARG A 56 -6.58 8.28 22.33
N ALA A 57 -5.78 9.35 22.33
CA ALA A 57 -6.27 10.67 21.95
C ALA A 57 -6.74 10.72 20.48
N LEU A 58 -6.01 10.06 19.57
CA LEU A 58 -6.41 9.99 18.16
C LEU A 58 -7.72 9.22 17.96
N LEU A 59 -7.89 8.10 18.65
CA LEU A 59 -9.12 7.30 18.58
C LEU A 59 -10.32 8.07 19.11
N LEU A 60 -10.15 8.74 20.23
CA LEU A 60 -11.22 9.49 20.86
C LEU A 60 -11.59 10.75 20.06
N GLU A 61 -10.60 11.53 19.60
CA GLU A 61 -10.84 12.78 18.85
C GLU A 61 -11.49 12.51 17.49
N TYR A 62 -10.92 11.58 16.73
CA TYR A 62 -11.23 11.46 15.30
C TYR A 62 -12.24 10.35 14.98
N PHE A 63 -12.50 9.45 15.92
CA PHE A 63 -13.42 8.34 15.71
C PHE A 63 -14.44 8.20 16.85
N GLY A 64 -14.33 8.98 17.93
CA GLY A 64 -15.18 8.83 19.11
C GLY A 64 -15.01 7.47 19.80
N LEU A 65 -13.85 6.83 19.62
CA LEU A 65 -13.56 5.50 20.18
C LEU A 65 -12.74 5.63 21.47
N SER A 66 -13.28 5.14 22.57
CA SER A 66 -12.60 5.02 23.86
C SER A 66 -11.98 3.63 23.98
N VAL A 67 -10.69 3.52 23.70
CA VAL A 67 -9.97 2.24 23.69
C VAL A 67 -8.94 2.21 24.82
N GLN A 68 -8.93 1.10 25.56
CA GLN A 68 -7.91 0.79 26.55
C GLN A 68 -6.90 -0.19 25.95
N PHE A 69 -5.63 0.05 26.23
CA PHE A 69 -4.52 -0.79 25.80
C PHE A 69 -3.88 -1.37 27.08
N PRO A 70 -3.80 -2.70 27.21
CA PRO A 70 -2.99 -3.33 28.25
C PRO A 70 -1.55 -2.82 28.20
N GLU A 71 -0.94 -2.64 29.37
CA GLU A 71 0.40 -2.04 29.49
C GLU A 71 1.48 -2.83 28.73
N ASP A 72 1.23 -4.10 28.45
CA ASP A 72 2.10 -5.10 27.82
C ASP A 72 1.80 -5.39 26.34
N SER A 73 0.77 -4.75 25.77
CA SER A 73 0.26 -5.06 24.43
C SER A 73 0.78 -4.15 23.31
N LEU A 74 0.71 -4.65 22.07
CA LEU A 74 1.00 -3.86 20.89
C LEU A 74 0.04 -2.67 20.74
N VAL A 75 0.59 -1.46 20.77
CA VAL A 75 -0.17 -0.23 20.47
C VAL A 75 -0.23 0.00 18.97
N PRO A 76 -1.42 -0.02 18.35
CA PRO A 76 -1.58 0.14 16.91
C PRO A 76 -1.33 1.59 16.46
N ARG A 77 -0.68 1.74 15.32
CA ARG A 77 -0.53 3.04 14.65
C ARG A 77 -1.80 3.38 13.87
N ILE A 78 -2.67 4.17 14.46
CA ILE A 78 -4.04 4.43 13.96
C ILE A 78 -4.09 4.82 12.47
N PRO A 79 -3.28 5.77 11.96
CA PRO A 79 -3.37 6.14 10.54
C PRO A 79 -2.99 4.99 9.59
N GLN A 80 -2.09 4.10 10.01
CA GLN A 80 -1.73 2.92 9.24
C GLN A 80 -2.85 1.88 9.25
N ARG A 81 -3.54 1.70 10.38
CA ARG A 81 -4.68 0.77 10.47
C ARG A 81 -5.86 1.27 9.61
N LEU A 82 -6.12 2.57 9.60
CA LEU A 82 -7.14 3.17 8.74
C LEU A 82 -6.84 2.99 7.24
N ASN A 83 -5.57 3.08 6.81
CA ASN A 83 -5.23 2.80 5.41
C ASN A 83 -5.66 1.40 4.98
N TYR A 84 -5.57 0.40 5.87
CA TYR A 84 -5.95 -0.97 5.57
C TYR A 84 -7.48 -1.13 5.48
N ILE A 85 -8.22 -0.53 6.42
CA ILE A 85 -9.69 -0.50 6.36
C ILE A 85 -10.18 0.12 5.06
N LEU A 86 -9.63 1.28 4.66
CA LEU A 86 -10.03 1.97 3.43
C LEU A 86 -9.68 1.17 2.16
N LEU A 87 -8.54 0.47 2.15
CA LEU A 87 -8.18 -0.41 1.05
C LEU A 87 -9.18 -1.57 0.91
N ILE A 88 -9.55 -2.22 2.02
CA ILE A 88 -10.57 -3.29 1.99
C ILE A 88 -11.91 -2.72 1.50
N GLU A 89 -12.28 -1.51 1.90
CA GLU A 89 -13.51 -0.88 1.42
C GLU A 89 -13.51 -0.67 -0.10
N ASP A 90 -12.37 -0.27 -0.69
CA ASP A 90 -12.25 -0.18 -2.15
C ASP A 90 -12.32 -1.56 -2.80
N LEU A 91 -11.66 -2.57 -2.25
CA LEU A 91 -11.77 -3.95 -2.74
C LEU A 91 -13.22 -4.47 -2.70
N LEU A 92 -13.96 -4.17 -1.64
CA LEU A 92 -15.38 -4.54 -1.55
C LEU A 92 -16.22 -3.79 -2.58
N ARG A 93 -15.95 -2.50 -2.82
CA ARG A 93 -16.66 -1.70 -3.82
C ARG A 93 -16.39 -2.22 -5.24
N ASP A 94 -15.13 -2.43 -5.58
CA ASP A 94 -14.68 -2.86 -6.91
C ASP A 94 -15.22 -4.26 -7.28
N ASN A 95 -15.50 -5.09 -6.26
CA ASN A 95 -16.07 -6.42 -6.43
C ASN A 95 -17.59 -6.48 -6.18
N ASN A 96 -18.28 -5.35 -6.05
CA ASN A 96 -19.72 -5.26 -5.78
C ASN A 96 -20.16 -6.03 -4.51
N LEU A 97 -19.31 -6.05 -3.49
CA LEU A 97 -19.56 -6.68 -2.19
C LEU A 97 -19.90 -5.67 -1.08
N ASN A 98 -19.85 -4.38 -1.37
CA ASN A 98 -20.19 -3.32 -0.42
C ASN A 98 -21.72 -3.19 -0.29
N ASN A 99 -22.33 -4.06 0.52
CA ASN A 99 -23.75 -4.07 0.85
C ASN A 99 -23.99 -3.73 2.34
N ASP A 100 -25.24 -3.57 2.76
CA ASP A 100 -25.60 -3.19 4.14
C ASP A 100 -25.27 -4.28 5.20
N SER A 101 -24.80 -5.46 4.77
CA SER A 101 -24.58 -6.64 5.62
C SER A 101 -23.14 -7.15 5.64
N VAL A 102 -22.17 -6.32 5.22
CA VAL A 102 -20.75 -6.68 5.21
C VAL A 102 -20.31 -7.20 6.58
N CYS A 103 -19.75 -8.40 6.59
CA CYS A 103 -19.11 -9.01 7.74
C CYS A 103 -17.72 -9.54 7.39
N GLY A 104 -16.73 -9.03 8.11
CA GLY A 104 -15.34 -9.43 7.98
C GLY A 104 -14.89 -10.37 9.09
N ILE A 105 -13.81 -11.12 8.82
CA ILE A 105 -13.05 -11.84 9.84
C ILE A 105 -11.77 -11.05 10.14
N ASP A 106 -11.50 -10.71 11.40
CA ASP A 106 -10.20 -10.17 11.83
C ASP A 106 -9.41 -11.25 12.56
N ILE A 107 -8.25 -11.63 12.01
CA ILE A 107 -7.42 -12.74 12.49
C ILE A 107 -6.34 -12.20 13.43
N GLY A 108 -6.44 -12.52 14.72
CA GLY A 108 -5.53 -12.01 15.75
C GLY A 108 -5.79 -10.53 16.03
N THR A 109 -6.99 -10.24 16.55
CA THR A 109 -7.47 -8.86 16.72
C THR A 109 -6.68 -8.06 17.77
N GLY A 110 -5.97 -8.77 18.65
CA GLY A 110 -5.21 -8.21 19.75
C GLY A 110 -6.10 -7.52 20.79
N ALA A 111 -5.51 -7.14 21.92
CA ALA A 111 -6.25 -6.50 23.01
C ALA A 111 -7.00 -5.21 22.60
N SER A 112 -6.48 -4.51 21.59
CA SER A 112 -7.07 -3.26 21.10
C SER A 112 -8.37 -3.43 20.31
N CYS A 113 -8.60 -4.61 19.69
CA CYS A 113 -9.69 -4.83 18.74
C CYS A 113 -9.76 -3.76 17.62
N ILE A 114 -8.60 -3.25 17.18
CA ILE A 114 -8.54 -1.98 16.45
C ILE A 114 -9.21 -2.03 15.08
N PHE A 115 -9.05 -3.12 14.33
CA PHE A 115 -9.66 -3.22 13.00
C PHE A 115 -11.19 -3.34 13.08
N PRO A 116 -11.76 -4.22 13.92
CA PRO A 116 -13.21 -4.28 14.12
C PRO A 116 -13.81 -2.96 14.57
N LEU A 117 -13.18 -2.27 15.53
CA LEU A 117 -13.66 -0.97 16.01
C LEU A 117 -13.63 0.10 14.91
N LEU A 118 -12.54 0.19 14.15
CA LEU A 118 -12.45 1.17 13.05
C LEU A 118 -13.43 0.84 11.92
N GLY A 119 -13.50 -0.42 11.48
CA GLY A 119 -14.40 -0.83 10.40
C GLY A 119 -15.87 -0.67 10.79
N ALA A 120 -16.25 -1.04 12.02
CA ALA A 120 -17.61 -0.86 12.50
C ALA A 120 -18.01 0.62 12.64
N LYS A 121 -17.05 1.51 12.94
CA LYS A 121 -17.30 2.95 13.12
C LYS A 121 -17.23 3.77 11.84
N GLN A 122 -16.40 3.38 10.88
CA GLN A 122 -16.18 4.12 9.64
C GLN A 122 -17.01 3.59 8.48
N CYS A 123 -17.21 2.27 8.44
CA CYS A 123 -17.82 1.57 7.31
C CYS A 123 -19.08 0.77 7.73
N GLU A 124 -19.50 0.89 8.99
CA GLU A 124 -20.65 0.19 9.57
C GLU A 124 -20.58 -1.34 9.54
N TRP A 125 -19.42 -1.93 9.24
CA TRP A 125 -19.23 -3.38 9.11
C TRP A 125 -19.47 -4.16 10.40
N ASN A 126 -19.84 -5.43 10.24
CA ASN A 126 -19.84 -6.43 11.29
C ASN A 126 -18.52 -7.22 11.26
N PHE A 127 -18.14 -7.80 12.38
CA PHE A 127 -16.90 -8.55 12.52
C PHE A 127 -17.07 -9.80 13.37
N VAL A 128 -16.44 -10.87 12.92
CA VAL A 128 -16.00 -11.97 13.79
C VAL A 128 -14.49 -11.80 13.97
N ALA A 129 -14.05 -11.52 15.18
CA ALA A 129 -12.66 -11.22 15.48
C ALA A 129 -12.07 -12.31 16.38
N THR A 130 -10.99 -12.93 15.93
CA THR A 130 -10.36 -14.07 16.61
C THR A 130 -9.16 -13.62 17.42
N GLU A 131 -8.95 -14.28 18.56
CA GLU A 131 -7.75 -14.10 19.38
C GLU A 131 -7.40 -15.39 20.12
N LEU A 132 -6.09 -15.65 20.23
CA LEU A 132 -5.54 -16.84 20.88
C LEU A 132 -5.24 -16.57 22.36
N ASP A 133 -4.81 -15.34 22.70
CA ASP A 133 -4.55 -14.96 24.09
C ASP A 133 -5.85 -14.55 24.80
N GLU A 134 -6.26 -15.30 25.83
CA GLU A 134 -7.50 -15.04 26.56
C GLU A 134 -7.55 -13.65 27.21
N ILE A 135 -6.40 -13.12 27.66
CA ILE A 135 -6.31 -11.78 28.23
C ILE A 135 -6.60 -10.73 27.15
N SER A 136 -5.93 -10.82 26.00
CA SER A 136 -6.20 -9.95 24.84
C SER A 136 -7.65 -10.07 24.37
N LEU A 137 -8.22 -11.28 24.32
CA LEU A 137 -9.62 -11.50 23.94
C LEU A 137 -10.58 -10.79 24.90
N ASN A 138 -10.33 -10.85 26.21
CA ASN A 138 -11.14 -10.16 27.23
C ASN A 138 -11.03 -8.64 27.10
N CYS A 139 -9.83 -8.10 26.93
CA CYS A 139 -9.64 -6.67 26.68
C CYS A 139 -10.32 -6.20 25.38
N ALA A 140 -10.23 -6.99 24.32
CA ALA A 140 -10.92 -6.72 23.06
C ALA A 140 -12.44 -6.68 23.25
N ARG A 141 -13.00 -7.62 24.03
CA ARG A 141 -14.42 -7.67 24.38
C ARG A 141 -14.85 -6.43 25.17
N GLU A 142 -14.08 -6.02 26.17
CA GLU A 142 -14.35 -4.79 26.93
C GLU A 142 -14.29 -3.54 26.04
N ASN A 143 -13.31 -3.46 25.15
CA ASN A 143 -13.20 -2.36 24.19
C ASN A 143 -14.42 -2.30 23.26
N ALA A 144 -14.94 -3.43 22.77
CA ALA A 144 -16.17 -3.47 21.98
C ALA A 144 -17.39 -3.01 22.81
N VAL A 145 -17.52 -3.46 24.06
CA VAL A 145 -18.61 -3.08 24.98
C VAL A 145 -18.58 -1.58 25.29
N ASN A 146 -17.42 -1.04 25.67
CA ASN A 146 -17.26 0.36 26.05
C ASN A 146 -17.58 1.34 24.93
N ASN A 147 -17.53 0.88 23.67
CA ASN A 147 -17.86 1.67 22.50
C ASN A 147 -19.26 1.37 21.94
N GLY A 148 -20.06 0.54 22.61
CA GLY A 148 -21.42 0.19 22.19
C GLY A 148 -21.47 -0.69 20.92
N LEU A 149 -20.39 -1.41 20.62
CA LEU A 149 -20.21 -2.16 19.38
C LEU A 149 -20.34 -3.69 19.55
N SER A 150 -20.75 -4.18 20.72
CA SER A 150 -20.89 -5.62 21.01
C SER A 150 -21.86 -6.37 20.10
N ARG A 151 -22.81 -5.68 19.46
CA ARG A 151 -23.72 -6.30 18.47
C ARG A 151 -23.09 -6.46 17.09
N LYS A 152 -22.08 -5.63 16.78
CA LYS A 152 -21.37 -5.65 15.50
C LYS A 152 -20.10 -6.48 15.55
N ILE A 153 -19.49 -6.66 16.73
CA ILE A 153 -18.20 -7.31 16.89
C ILE A 153 -18.37 -8.52 17.81
N ILE A 154 -18.22 -9.72 17.26
CA ILE A 154 -18.25 -10.99 17.98
C ILE A 154 -16.81 -11.48 18.15
N LEU A 155 -16.45 -11.83 19.39
CA LEU A 155 -15.09 -12.25 19.76
C LEU A 155 -15.05 -13.76 19.94
N VAL A 156 -14.17 -14.43 19.20
CA VAL A 156 -14.02 -15.89 19.19
C VAL A 156 -12.61 -16.28 19.68
N SER A 157 -12.55 -17.16 20.68
CA SER A 157 -11.29 -17.73 21.13
C SER A 157 -10.87 -18.87 20.19
N VAL A 158 -9.61 -18.87 19.75
CA VAL A 158 -9.09 -19.85 18.79
C VAL A 158 -7.79 -20.50 19.28
N GLY A 159 -7.52 -21.72 18.78
CA GLY A 159 -6.24 -22.41 19.00
C GLY A 159 -5.15 -22.00 18.01
N ALA A 160 -3.90 -22.46 18.23
CA ALA A 160 -2.75 -22.10 17.41
C ALA A 160 -2.68 -22.84 16.06
N GLU A 161 -3.37 -23.97 15.95
CA GLU A 161 -3.24 -24.92 14.84
C GLU A 161 -3.99 -24.47 13.59
N THR A 162 -5.13 -23.81 13.77
CA THR A 162 -6.09 -23.48 12.71
C THR A 162 -6.44 -22.00 12.72
N ILE A 163 -6.60 -21.40 11.55
CA ILE A 163 -6.94 -19.99 11.40
C ILE A 163 -8.46 -19.78 11.36
N PHE A 164 -9.18 -20.55 10.53
CA PHE A 164 -10.59 -20.33 10.23
C PHE A 164 -11.53 -21.40 10.78
N GLU A 165 -11.05 -22.62 11.07
CA GLU A 165 -11.90 -23.77 11.42
C GLU A 165 -12.93 -23.42 12.51
N LYS A 166 -12.47 -22.84 13.63
CA LYS A 166 -13.35 -22.49 14.74
C LYS A 166 -14.43 -21.47 14.37
N VAL A 167 -14.09 -20.48 13.55
CA VAL A 167 -15.06 -19.50 13.03
C VAL A 167 -16.09 -20.19 12.14
N MET A 168 -15.65 -21.13 11.30
CA MET A 168 -16.56 -21.87 10.41
C MET A 168 -17.49 -22.81 11.18
N GLU A 169 -17.04 -23.38 12.30
CA GLU A 169 -17.86 -24.19 13.22
C GLU A 169 -18.93 -23.36 13.93
N GLU A 170 -18.57 -22.20 14.46
CA GLU A 170 -19.50 -21.34 15.20
C GLU A 170 -20.52 -20.65 14.28
N PHE A 171 -20.18 -20.45 13.02
CA PHE A 171 -21.02 -19.78 12.03
C PHE A 171 -21.20 -20.64 10.78
N PRO A 172 -21.84 -21.83 10.86
CA PRO A 172 -21.83 -22.85 9.80
C PRO A 172 -22.43 -22.39 8.46
N GLU A 173 -23.39 -21.47 8.48
CA GLU A 173 -24.09 -20.99 7.27
C GLU A 173 -23.62 -19.60 6.82
N ARG A 174 -22.69 -18.95 7.54
CA ARG A 174 -22.25 -17.59 7.20
C ARG A 174 -21.21 -17.63 6.09
N VAL A 175 -21.45 -16.84 5.05
CA VAL A 175 -20.44 -16.41 4.08
C VAL A 175 -19.92 -15.06 4.53
N PHE A 176 -18.61 -14.87 4.58
CA PHE A 176 -17.96 -13.61 4.97
C PHE A 176 -17.49 -12.85 3.73
N GLU A 177 -17.62 -11.53 3.75
CA GLU A 177 -17.22 -10.68 2.63
C GLU A 177 -15.70 -10.55 2.52
N PHE A 178 -14.98 -10.58 3.65
CA PHE A 178 -13.52 -10.54 3.66
C PHE A 178 -12.92 -11.17 4.92
N CYS A 179 -11.65 -11.55 4.86
CA CYS A 179 -10.82 -11.69 6.06
C CYS A 179 -9.67 -10.69 6.02
N MET A 180 -9.17 -10.29 7.18
CA MET A 180 -8.01 -9.44 7.35
C MET A 180 -7.12 -9.93 8.48
N CYS A 181 -5.81 -9.66 8.37
CA CYS A 181 -4.83 -10.00 9.39
C CYS A 181 -3.69 -8.98 9.41
N ASN A 182 -3.13 -8.74 10.59
CA ASN A 182 -1.80 -8.17 10.76
C ASN A 182 -0.92 -9.22 11.47
N PRO A 183 -0.21 -10.08 10.71
CA PRO A 183 0.39 -11.29 11.25
C PRO A 183 1.56 -11.00 12.20
N PRO A 184 1.88 -11.95 13.10
CA PRO A 184 3.16 -11.94 13.82
C PRO A 184 4.32 -12.02 12.81
N PHE A 185 5.36 -11.23 13.05
CA PHE A 185 6.34 -10.87 12.02
C PHE A 185 7.55 -11.81 11.96
N PHE A 186 8.02 -12.31 13.10
CA PHE A 186 9.37 -12.88 13.22
C PHE A 186 9.34 -14.35 13.61
N ASP A 187 10.36 -15.10 13.19
CA ASP A 187 10.63 -16.40 13.78
C ASP A 187 11.25 -16.18 15.19
N PRO A 188 10.86 -16.94 16.23
CA PRO A 188 11.54 -16.90 17.53
C PRO A 188 13.06 -16.95 17.43
N GLU A 189 13.62 -17.74 16.50
CA GLU A 189 15.07 -17.88 16.30
C GLU A 189 15.71 -16.60 15.70
N GLU A 190 14.93 -15.78 14.96
CA GLU A 190 15.37 -14.47 14.44
C GLU A 190 15.21 -13.32 15.47
N GLY A 191 14.46 -13.57 16.56
CA GLY A 191 14.00 -12.56 17.51
C GLY A 191 15.08 -11.92 18.38
N ASP A 192 16.10 -12.71 18.71
CA ASP A 192 17.17 -12.37 19.65
C ASP A 192 18.09 -11.24 19.19
N GLN A 193 17.98 -10.79 17.95
CA GLN A 193 18.77 -9.66 17.42
C GLN A 193 17.98 -8.33 17.35
N ARG A 194 16.64 -8.37 17.41
CA ARG A 194 15.79 -7.17 17.23
C ARG A 194 14.96 -6.78 18.45
N PHE A 195 14.66 -7.70 19.35
CA PHE A 195 13.91 -7.43 20.56
C PHE A 195 14.72 -7.74 21.82
N LEU A 196 14.55 -6.92 22.85
CA LEU A 196 15.04 -7.19 24.19
C LEU A 196 13.89 -7.76 25.00
N SER A 197 14.10 -8.91 25.61
CA SER A 197 13.20 -9.45 26.64
C SER A 197 13.25 -8.54 27.86
N SER A 198 12.08 -8.05 28.29
CA SER A 198 11.98 -7.34 29.56
C SER A 198 11.88 -8.36 30.69
N PRO A 199 12.65 -8.24 31.79
CA PRO A 199 12.58 -9.17 32.92
C PRO A 199 11.22 -9.19 33.63
N ASP A 200 10.43 -8.11 33.55
CA ASP A 200 9.30 -7.91 34.47
C ASP A 200 7.94 -8.43 34.02
N VAL A 201 7.74 -8.73 32.74
CA VAL A 201 6.48 -9.28 32.22
C VAL A 201 6.85 -9.91 30.88
N ASN A 202 6.28 -11.04 30.48
CA ASN A 202 6.56 -11.80 29.23
C ASN A 202 6.35 -10.97 27.93
N THR A 203 7.14 -9.91 27.79
CA THR A 203 6.94 -8.74 26.96
C THR A 203 8.28 -8.33 26.37
N MET A 204 8.20 -7.77 25.18
CA MET A 204 9.38 -7.52 24.38
C MET A 204 9.35 -6.11 23.87
N ARG A 205 10.53 -5.48 23.89
CA ARG A 205 10.74 -4.14 23.37
C ARG A 205 11.70 -4.17 22.21
N ASN A 206 11.38 -3.50 21.12
CA ASN A 206 12.31 -3.40 20.00
C ASN A 206 13.60 -2.67 20.43
N ARG A 207 14.77 -3.16 20.00
CA ARG A 207 16.05 -2.44 20.12
C ARG A 207 16.00 -1.16 19.30
N PHE A 208 16.66 -0.12 19.80
CA PHE A 208 17.01 1.07 19.02
C PHE A 208 18.51 1.00 18.74
N THR A 209 18.93 0.93 17.47
CA THR A 209 20.35 1.04 17.11
C THR A 209 20.72 2.51 16.96
N GLU A 210 21.92 2.91 17.41
CA GLU A 210 22.42 4.30 17.31
C GLU A 210 22.48 4.80 15.86
N ASP A 211 22.70 3.89 14.91
CA ASP A 211 22.81 4.20 13.48
C ASP A 211 21.45 4.38 12.78
N GLY A 212 20.34 4.05 13.45
CA GLY A 212 18.97 4.24 12.94
C GLY A 212 18.59 3.48 11.66
N LYS A 213 19.46 2.59 11.15
CA LYS A 213 19.27 1.86 9.87
C LYS A 213 18.44 0.57 10.00
N LEU A 214 18.30 -0.02 11.20
CA LEU A 214 17.70 -1.36 11.37
C LEU A 214 16.53 -1.43 12.37
N ALA A 215 16.22 -0.36 13.10
CA ALA A 215 15.21 -0.33 14.16
C ALA A 215 14.01 0.60 13.85
N PRO A 216 12.77 0.24 14.24
CA PRO A 216 11.65 1.18 14.28
C PRO A 216 12.00 2.38 15.17
N ARG A 217 11.79 3.62 14.68
CA ARG A 217 12.01 4.85 15.47
C ARG A 217 10.95 5.10 16.56
N SER A 218 9.94 4.24 16.63
CA SER A 218 8.87 4.24 17.62
C SER A 218 8.97 2.99 18.48
N ALA A 219 8.71 3.12 19.77
CA ALA A 219 8.70 1.98 20.65
C ALA A 219 7.55 1.04 20.32
N THR A 220 7.88 -0.23 20.20
CA THR A 220 6.98 -1.37 20.07
C THR A 220 7.15 -2.17 21.34
N LEU A 221 6.11 -2.22 22.16
CA LEU A 221 5.96 -3.15 23.24
C LEU A 221 4.90 -4.15 22.81
N ALA A 222 5.16 -5.45 22.94
CA ALA A 222 4.22 -6.48 22.55
C ALA A 222 4.54 -7.80 23.27
N LYS A 223 3.54 -8.67 23.38
CA LYS A 223 3.71 -10.03 23.88
C LYS A 223 4.43 -10.91 22.85
N HIS A 224 5.02 -12.01 23.31
CA HIS A 224 5.77 -12.94 22.44
C HIS A 224 4.94 -13.41 21.23
N ASN A 225 3.69 -13.83 21.44
CA ASN A 225 2.78 -14.33 20.40
C ASN A 225 2.24 -13.24 19.45
N GLU A 226 2.29 -11.95 19.81
CA GLU A 226 1.93 -10.85 18.92
C GLU A 226 3.05 -10.49 17.93
N VAL A 227 4.26 -11.00 18.16
CA VAL A 227 5.47 -10.65 17.40
C VAL A 227 6.10 -11.86 16.73
N PHE A 228 6.07 -13.02 17.40
CA PHE A 228 6.74 -14.23 16.97
C PHE A 228 5.79 -15.37 16.61
N VAL A 229 6.16 -16.09 15.58
CA VAL A 229 5.53 -17.34 15.14
C VAL A 229 6.60 -18.23 14.52
N ARG A 230 6.53 -19.54 14.74
CA ARG A 230 7.44 -20.49 14.09
C ARG A 230 7.36 -20.37 12.56
N GLY A 231 8.51 -20.24 11.90
CA GLY A 231 8.64 -19.96 10.47
C GLY A 231 8.36 -18.51 10.06
N GLY A 232 8.12 -17.62 11.04
CA GLY A 232 7.87 -16.20 10.84
C GLY A 232 6.63 -15.86 10.00
N GLU A 233 6.56 -14.60 9.57
CA GLU A 233 5.47 -14.06 8.75
C GLU A 233 5.12 -14.94 7.53
N VAL A 234 6.12 -15.48 6.83
CA VAL A 234 5.88 -16.31 5.64
C VAL A 234 5.10 -17.56 6.03
N ALA A 235 5.54 -18.31 7.05
CA ALA A 235 4.84 -19.52 7.46
C ALA A 235 3.42 -19.24 7.99
N PHE A 236 3.22 -18.12 8.71
CA PHE A 236 1.89 -17.74 9.17
C PHE A 236 0.95 -17.46 7.99
N VAL A 237 1.39 -16.66 7.02
CA VAL A 237 0.58 -16.34 5.84
C VAL A 237 0.39 -17.57 4.95
N THR A 238 1.37 -18.46 4.86
CA THR A 238 1.20 -19.77 4.20
C THR A 238 0.05 -20.57 4.81
N ARG A 239 -0.16 -20.55 6.13
CA ARG A 239 -1.33 -21.21 6.75
C ARG A 239 -2.64 -20.56 6.32
N ILE A 240 -2.70 -19.23 6.27
CA ILE A 240 -3.87 -18.51 5.75
C ILE A 240 -4.17 -18.96 4.31
N ILE A 241 -3.15 -19.02 3.45
CA ILE A 241 -3.29 -19.44 2.04
C ILE A 241 -3.76 -20.91 1.97
N ASN A 242 -3.16 -21.80 2.75
CA ASN A 242 -3.55 -23.21 2.72
C ASN A 242 -5.01 -23.42 3.17
N GLU A 243 -5.46 -22.69 4.19
CA GLU A 243 -6.85 -22.75 4.62
C GLU A 243 -7.81 -21.97 3.70
N SER A 244 -7.35 -20.95 2.98
CA SER A 244 -8.17 -20.22 2.00
C SER A 244 -8.70 -21.17 0.92
N TYR A 245 -7.89 -22.13 0.50
CA TYR A 245 -8.30 -23.17 -0.45
C TYR A 245 -9.47 -24.02 0.05
N ARG A 246 -9.51 -24.32 1.36
CA ARG A 246 -10.59 -25.10 1.98
C ARG A 246 -11.86 -24.28 2.19
N PHE A 247 -11.72 -22.99 2.47
CA PHE A 247 -12.83 -22.09 2.84
C PHE A 247 -13.18 -21.05 1.78
N LYS A 248 -12.74 -21.25 0.54
CA LYS A 248 -12.95 -20.33 -0.60
C LYS A 248 -14.40 -19.94 -0.86
N ASP A 249 -15.35 -20.85 -0.60
CA ASP A 249 -16.78 -20.61 -0.83
C ASP A 249 -17.45 -19.92 0.39
N ARG A 250 -16.68 -19.74 1.48
CA ARG A 250 -17.13 -19.18 2.76
C ARG A 250 -16.55 -17.81 3.05
N ILE A 251 -15.47 -17.41 2.38
CA ILE A 251 -14.85 -16.08 2.49
C ILE A 251 -14.58 -15.56 1.08
N ARG A 252 -15.14 -14.40 0.73
CA ARG A 252 -15.07 -13.87 -0.64
C ARG A 252 -13.72 -13.23 -0.99
N ILE A 253 -13.11 -12.51 -0.04
CA ILE A 253 -11.81 -11.84 -0.24
C ILE A 253 -10.87 -12.20 0.91
N PHE A 254 -9.75 -12.84 0.58
CA PHE A 254 -8.71 -13.12 1.57
C PHE A 254 -7.68 -12.00 1.57
N THR A 255 -7.38 -11.43 2.74
CA THR A 255 -6.37 -10.37 2.85
C THR A 255 -5.48 -10.48 4.08
N THR A 256 -4.22 -10.04 3.94
CA THR A 256 -3.28 -9.93 5.06
C THR A 256 -2.30 -8.78 4.86
N MET A 257 -1.87 -8.13 5.95
CA MET A 257 -0.71 -7.24 5.93
C MET A 257 0.59 -8.05 5.87
N ILE A 258 1.60 -7.47 5.26
CA ILE A 258 2.96 -7.99 5.14
C ILE A 258 3.93 -6.91 5.65
N GLY A 259 4.68 -7.29 6.67
CA GLY A 259 5.68 -6.52 7.39
C GLY A 259 6.99 -6.38 6.67
N ARG A 260 7.42 -7.42 5.92
CA ARG A 260 8.72 -7.48 5.25
C ARG A 260 8.59 -7.63 3.73
N ARG A 261 9.34 -6.83 2.96
CA ARG A 261 9.32 -6.90 1.48
C ARG A 261 9.76 -8.28 1.01
N SER A 262 10.73 -8.86 1.71
CA SER A 262 11.28 -10.18 1.44
C SER A 262 10.24 -11.30 1.58
N SER A 263 9.15 -11.11 2.34
CA SER A 263 8.06 -12.09 2.46
C SER A 263 7.20 -12.17 1.20
N ILE A 264 7.16 -11.12 0.37
CA ILE A 264 6.25 -11.04 -0.78
C ILE A 264 6.60 -12.08 -1.84
N SER A 265 7.86 -12.15 -2.26
CA SER A 265 8.29 -13.06 -3.32
C SER A 265 7.99 -14.55 -3.02
N PRO A 266 8.33 -15.11 -1.84
CA PRO A 266 7.98 -16.50 -1.55
C PRO A 266 6.47 -16.74 -1.50
N LEU A 267 5.69 -15.82 -0.93
CA LEU A 267 4.22 -15.94 -0.87
C LEU A 267 3.56 -15.86 -2.26
N GLN A 268 4.05 -14.96 -3.13
CA GLN A 268 3.60 -14.87 -4.52
C GLN A 268 3.91 -16.16 -5.27
N LYS A 269 5.12 -16.71 -5.13
CA LYS A 269 5.49 -17.99 -5.77
C LYS A 269 4.52 -19.10 -5.38
N MET A 270 4.17 -19.21 -4.09
CA MET A 270 3.19 -20.19 -3.61
C MET A 270 1.84 -20.04 -4.29
N LEU A 271 1.29 -18.81 -4.31
CA LEU A 271 0.00 -18.53 -4.93
C LEU A 271 0.00 -18.82 -6.43
N THR A 272 1.08 -18.46 -7.15
CA THR A 272 1.22 -18.72 -8.59
C THR A 272 1.47 -20.19 -8.93
N SER A 273 2.01 -20.98 -8.00
CA SER A 273 2.27 -22.42 -8.19
C SER A 273 1.05 -23.30 -7.94
N SER A 274 -0.04 -22.74 -7.42
CA SER A 274 -1.27 -23.48 -7.16
C SER A 274 -2.15 -23.53 -8.40
N ASP A 275 -2.81 -24.66 -8.65
CA ASP A 275 -3.76 -24.88 -9.78
C ASP A 275 -5.04 -24.03 -9.69
N LEU A 276 -5.13 -23.12 -8.71
CA LEU A 276 -6.29 -22.29 -8.49
C LEU A 276 -6.15 -20.98 -9.26
N ASN A 277 -7.25 -20.59 -9.90
CA ASN A 277 -7.38 -19.36 -10.67
C ASN A 277 -7.42 -18.11 -9.76
N VAL A 278 -6.37 -17.88 -8.98
CA VAL A 278 -6.26 -16.81 -7.98
C VAL A 278 -5.68 -15.54 -8.59
N SER A 279 -6.37 -14.41 -8.45
CA SER A 279 -5.75 -13.10 -8.71
C SER A 279 -5.07 -12.61 -7.44
N VAL A 280 -3.76 -12.34 -7.50
CA VAL A 280 -2.99 -11.82 -6.38
C VAL A 280 -2.65 -10.36 -6.62
N SER A 281 -3.14 -9.46 -5.77
CA SER A 281 -2.76 -8.04 -5.84
C SER A 281 -1.95 -7.63 -4.61
N VAL A 282 -0.85 -6.91 -4.83
CA VAL A 282 0.02 -6.42 -3.75
C VAL A 282 -0.03 -4.90 -3.65
N TYR A 283 -0.56 -4.36 -2.55
CA TYR A 283 -0.67 -2.91 -2.32
C TYR A 283 0.31 -2.42 -1.27
N ALA A 284 0.96 -1.28 -1.50
CA ALA A 284 1.83 -0.63 -0.51
C ALA A 284 1.04 0.31 0.41
N LEU A 285 0.90 -0.05 1.69
CA LEU A 285 0.35 0.79 2.75
C LEU A 285 1.46 1.67 3.34
N SER A 286 1.47 2.95 2.99
CA SER A 286 2.52 3.88 3.44
C SER A 286 2.02 4.85 4.51
N GLN A 287 2.81 5.01 5.58
CA GLN A 287 2.62 6.03 6.61
C GLN A 287 3.97 6.58 7.06
N GLY A 288 4.29 7.82 6.68
CA GLY A 288 5.61 8.40 6.93
C GLY A 288 6.72 7.56 6.29
N ARG A 289 7.70 7.08 7.08
CA ARG A 289 8.80 6.21 6.61
C ARG A 289 8.53 4.71 6.76
N THR A 290 7.38 4.31 7.32
CA THR A 290 7.01 2.88 7.41
C THR A 290 6.16 2.50 6.22
N GLN A 291 6.62 1.49 5.48
CA GLN A 291 5.85 0.80 4.45
C GLN A 291 5.45 -0.59 4.94
N ARG A 292 4.24 -0.99 4.57
CA ARG A 292 3.71 -2.35 4.69
C ARG A 292 3.12 -2.75 3.35
N TRP A 293 3.08 -4.03 3.05
CA TRP A 293 2.41 -4.53 1.85
C TRP A 293 1.14 -5.28 2.24
N HIS A 294 0.23 -5.46 1.31
CA HIS A 294 -1.01 -6.20 1.49
C HIS A 294 -1.13 -7.18 0.34
N GLY A 295 -1.57 -8.42 0.56
CA GLY A 295 -1.95 -9.35 -0.50
C GLY A 295 -3.46 -9.61 -0.49
N SER A 296 -4.12 -9.60 -1.65
CA SER A 296 -5.53 -10.01 -1.82
C SER A 296 -5.67 -11.21 -2.78
N GLU A 297 -6.66 -12.08 -2.56
CA GLU A 297 -7.05 -13.22 -3.43
C GLU A 297 -8.57 -13.13 -3.79
N TYR A 298 -8.92 -13.28 -5.09
CA TYR A 298 -10.29 -13.14 -5.64
C TYR A 298 -10.66 -14.23 -6.69
N GLN A 299 -11.95 -14.64 -6.76
CA GLN A 299 -12.48 -15.72 -7.62
C GLN A 299 -12.98 -15.28 -9.01
N ALA A 300 -12.91 -16.20 -9.98
CA ALA A 300 -12.67 -15.92 -11.40
C ALA A 300 -13.82 -16.17 -12.40
N GLU A 301 -15.08 -16.27 -12.00
CA GLU A 301 -16.16 -16.59 -12.96
C GLU A 301 -16.42 -15.49 -14.01
N GLN A 302 -16.05 -14.23 -13.74
CA GLN A 302 -16.04 -13.16 -14.76
C GLN A 302 -14.70 -13.00 -15.50
N LEU A 303 -13.69 -13.82 -15.16
CA LEU A 303 -12.29 -13.66 -15.61
C LEU A 303 -11.85 -14.65 -16.70
N SER A 304 -12.57 -15.74 -16.99
CA SER A 304 -12.16 -16.67 -18.05
C SER A 304 -12.07 -15.97 -19.42
N SER A 305 -13.12 -15.25 -19.81
CA SER A 305 -13.15 -14.44 -21.03
C SER A 305 -12.15 -13.27 -21.02
N ARG A 306 -11.88 -12.69 -19.84
CA ARG A 306 -10.90 -11.60 -19.67
C ARG A 306 -9.46 -12.11 -19.71
N ARG A 307 -9.15 -13.26 -19.14
CA ARG A 307 -7.81 -13.87 -19.19
C ARG A 307 -7.47 -14.31 -20.59
N ASP A 308 -8.42 -14.84 -21.34
CA ASP A 308 -8.20 -15.17 -22.75
C ASP A 308 -7.83 -13.90 -23.56
N LEU A 309 -8.53 -12.78 -23.32
CA LEU A 309 -8.21 -11.49 -23.95
C LEU A 309 -6.86 -10.91 -23.49
N ASN A 310 -6.54 -10.99 -22.20
CA ASN A 310 -5.27 -10.48 -21.66
C ASN A 310 -4.09 -11.36 -22.13
N ASN A 311 -4.24 -12.68 -22.16
CA ASN A 311 -3.26 -13.59 -22.76
C ASN A 311 -3.08 -13.33 -24.26
N LEU A 312 -4.19 -13.05 -24.98
CA LEU A 312 -4.15 -12.76 -26.40
C LEU A 312 -3.43 -11.43 -26.69
N VAL A 313 -3.65 -10.38 -25.89
CA VAL A 313 -2.91 -9.10 -26.08
C VAL A 313 -1.43 -9.27 -25.72
N SER A 314 -1.11 -9.98 -24.64
CA SER A 314 0.28 -10.29 -24.26
C SER A 314 1.01 -11.08 -25.35
N SER A 315 0.32 -12.07 -25.95
CA SER A 315 0.81 -12.83 -27.10
C SER A 315 1.00 -11.93 -28.32
N ALA A 316 0.05 -11.05 -28.62
CA ALA A 316 0.14 -10.12 -29.75
C ALA A 316 1.32 -9.15 -29.60
N CYS A 317 1.52 -8.59 -28.41
CA CYS A 317 2.67 -7.74 -28.09
C CYS A 317 3.99 -8.50 -28.25
N SER A 318 4.06 -9.75 -27.80
CA SER A 318 5.25 -10.60 -27.92
C SER A 318 5.57 -10.96 -29.38
N GLN A 319 4.54 -11.19 -30.20
CA GLN A 319 4.65 -11.47 -31.64
C GLN A 319 4.84 -10.19 -32.47
N LYS A 320 4.81 -9.02 -31.83
CA LYS A 320 4.84 -7.69 -32.46
C LYS A 320 3.71 -7.44 -33.48
N ASP A 321 2.56 -8.09 -33.31
CA ASP A 321 1.39 -7.93 -34.18
C ASP A 321 0.60 -6.66 -33.81
N SER A 322 1.02 -5.53 -34.38
CA SER A 322 0.40 -4.23 -34.10
C SER A 322 -1.06 -4.12 -34.56
N ASP A 323 -1.50 -4.95 -35.53
CA ASP A 323 -2.87 -4.93 -36.04
C ASP A 323 -3.80 -5.75 -35.16
N LEU A 324 -3.33 -6.84 -34.57
CA LEU A 324 -4.05 -7.56 -33.53
C LEU A 324 -4.16 -6.71 -32.25
N VAL A 325 -3.07 -6.07 -31.81
CA VAL A 325 -3.11 -5.16 -30.65
C VAL A 325 -4.11 -4.02 -30.89
N GLU A 326 -4.12 -3.42 -32.08
CA GLU A 326 -5.11 -2.38 -32.43
C GLU A 326 -6.55 -2.90 -32.34
N ARG A 327 -6.82 -4.08 -32.92
CA ARG A 327 -8.15 -4.70 -32.88
C ARG A 327 -8.62 -4.97 -31.45
N LEU A 328 -7.72 -5.44 -30.59
CA LEU A 328 -8.02 -5.75 -29.18
C LEU A 328 -8.28 -4.49 -28.35
N LEU A 329 -7.49 -3.43 -28.58
CA LEU A 329 -7.70 -2.14 -27.92
C LEU A 329 -8.99 -1.44 -28.39
N SER A 330 -9.36 -1.59 -29.67
CA SER A 330 -10.55 -0.95 -30.26
C SER A 330 -11.89 -1.48 -29.73
N ARG A 331 -11.88 -2.64 -29.07
CA ARG A 331 -13.06 -3.28 -28.49
C ARG A 331 -13.49 -2.57 -27.20
N ALA A 332 -14.72 -2.08 -27.11
CA ALA A 332 -15.22 -1.36 -25.94
C ALA A 332 -15.35 -2.25 -24.68
N ASP A 333 -15.59 -3.55 -24.86
CA ASP A 333 -15.76 -4.54 -23.78
C ASP A 333 -14.44 -5.05 -23.17
N THR A 334 -13.29 -4.67 -23.75
CA THR A 334 -11.98 -5.13 -23.26
C THR A 334 -11.56 -4.34 -22.03
N ILE A 335 -11.44 -5.04 -20.90
CA ILE A 335 -10.80 -4.57 -19.67
C ILE A 335 -9.43 -5.25 -19.57
N PHE A 336 -8.37 -4.45 -19.52
CA PHE A 336 -7.01 -4.95 -19.33
C PHE A 336 -6.67 -5.09 -17.85
N LEU A 337 -5.93 -6.14 -17.52
CA LEU A 337 -5.17 -6.21 -16.28
C LEU A 337 -4.00 -5.22 -16.35
N ASP A 338 -3.52 -4.75 -15.20
CA ASP A 338 -2.43 -3.78 -15.15
C ASP A 338 -1.15 -4.30 -15.82
N GLU A 339 -0.86 -5.60 -15.70
CA GLU A 339 0.25 -6.25 -16.41
C GLU A 339 0.13 -6.09 -17.91
N SER A 340 -1.04 -6.44 -18.47
CA SER A 340 -1.29 -6.31 -19.90
C SER A 340 -1.26 -4.85 -20.35
N PHE A 341 -1.75 -3.92 -19.53
CA PHE A 341 -1.63 -2.48 -19.81
C PHE A 341 -0.16 -2.05 -19.92
N MET A 342 0.69 -2.48 -18.98
CA MET A 342 2.13 -2.17 -18.99
C MET A 342 2.87 -2.85 -20.15
N GLU A 343 2.48 -4.07 -20.53
CA GLU A 343 3.01 -4.75 -21.71
C GLU A 343 2.64 -4.01 -23.00
N VAL A 344 1.40 -3.53 -23.11
CA VAL A 344 0.96 -2.74 -24.26
C VAL A 344 1.67 -1.38 -24.27
N LEU A 345 1.87 -0.71 -23.13
CA LEU A 345 2.69 0.51 -23.04
C LEU A 345 4.11 0.25 -23.56
N ARG A 346 4.76 -0.82 -23.10
CA ARG A 346 6.10 -1.19 -23.55
C ARG A 346 6.13 -1.49 -25.05
N PHE A 347 5.11 -2.20 -25.54
CA PHE A 347 4.95 -2.49 -26.95
C PHE A 347 4.83 -1.20 -27.76
N ILE A 348 3.96 -0.27 -27.35
CA ILE A 348 3.76 1.05 -27.98
C ILE A 348 5.07 1.84 -28.01
N ALA A 349 5.83 1.88 -26.92
CA ALA A 349 7.12 2.57 -26.87
C ALA A 349 8.10 2.04 -27.94
N ARG A 350 8.00 0.76 -28.32
CA ARG A 350 8.90 0.10 -29.27
C ARG A 350 8.44 0.17 -30.73
N ILE A 351 7.30 0.77 -31.03
CA ILE A 351 6.81 0.89 -32.42
C ILE A 351 7.59 1.97 -33.17
N ASP A 352 8.06 1.64 -34.38
CA ASP A 352 8.79 2.60 -35.22
C ASP A 352 7.87 3.66 -35.86
N SER A 353 6.67 3.25 -36.27
CA SER A 353 5.70 4.16 -36.89
C SER A 353 5.08 5.12 -35.87
N THR A 354 5.43 6.40 -35.94
CA THR A 354 4.85 7.47 -35.09
C THR A 354 3.32 7.50 -35.17
N ALA A 355 2.75 7.38 -36.38
CA ALA A 355 1.30 7.40 -36.56
C ALA A 355 0.61 6.22 -35.86
N LYS A 356 1.18 5.01 -35.96
CA LYS A 356 0.64 3.82 -35.29
C LYS A 356 0.82 3.91 -33.78
N LYS A 357 1.97 4.43 -33.31
CA LYS A 357 2.28 4.65 -31.90
C LYS A 357 1.25 5.58 -31.24
N CYS A 358 0.98 6.74 -31.84
CA CYS A 358 -0.04 7.68 -31.35
C CYS A 358 -1.43 7.04 -31.31
N LYS A 359 -1.84 6.36 -32.39
CA LYS A 359 -3.16 5.71 -32.47
C LYS A 359 -3.36 4.66 -31.37
N LEU A 360 -2.39 3.77 -31.17
CA LEU A 360 -2.48 2.73 -30.15
C LEU A 360 -2.44 3.31 -28.73
N PHE A 361 -1.67 4.37 -28.52
CA PHE A 361 -1.61 5.06 -27.24
C PHE A 361 -2.95 5.69 -26.86
N GLU A 362 -3.60 6.39 -27.79
CA GLU A 362 -4.95 6.94 -27.57
C GLU A 362 -5.99 5.85 -27.29
N LEU A 363 -5.93 4.72 -28.01
CA LEU A 363 -6.82 3.59 -27.75
C LEU A 363 -6.55 2.95 -26.38
N LEU A 364 -5.28 2.88 -25.95
CA LEU A 364 -4.91 2.37 -24.64
C LEU A 364 -5.36 3.30 -23.51
N LEU A 365 -5.29 4.63 -23.70
CA LEU A 365 -5.76 5.61 -22.71
C LEU A 365 -7.28 5.54 -22.47
N LYS A 366 -8.05 4.95 -23.40
CA LYS A 366 -9.48 4.65 -23.19
C LYS A 366 -9.71 3.43 -22.30
N LYS A 367 -8.64 2.78 -21.84
CA LYS A 367 -8.66 1.60 -20.98
C LYS A 367 -8.29 2.02 -19.57
N ASN A 368 -9.01 1.45 -18.61
CA ASN A 368 -8.71 1.68 -17.20
C ASN A 368 -7.37 1.03 -16.84
N PHE A 369 -6.59 1.71 -16.01
CA PHE A 369 -5.41 1.20 -15.35
C PHE A 369 -5.40 1.65 -13.90
N THR A 370 -4.74 0.89 -13.03
CA THR A 370 -4.60 1.27 -11.63
C THR A 370 -3.31 2.07 -11.45
N ALA A 371 -3.44 3.36 -11.14
CA ALA A 371 -2.29 4.24 -10.91
C ALA A 371 -1.31 3.69 -9.85
N ALA A 372 -1.83 3.02 -8.82
CA ALA A 372 -1.01 2.38 -7.78
C ALA A 372 -0.16 1.23 -8.34
N SER A 373 -0.72 0.38 -9.21
CA SER A 373 -0.03 -0.75 -9.82
C SER A 373 1.08 -0.28 -10.75
N LEU A 374 0.77 0.69 -11.62
CA LEU A 374 1.77 1.31 -12.49
C LEU A 374 2.90 1.94 -11.68
N ARG A 375 2.62 2.75 -10.65
CA ARG A 375 3.69 3.35 -9.81
C ARG A 375 4.65 2.33 -9.20
N MET A 376 4.15 1.14 -8.86
CA MET A 376 4.93 0.11 -8.20
C MET A 376 5.82 -0.69 -9.16
N ARG A 377 5.35 -0.92 -10.38
CA ARG A 377 5.92 -1.92 -11.29
C ARG A 377 6.34 -1.38 -12.65
N ILE A 378 6.00 -0.14 -13.01
CA ILE A 378 6.32 0.40 -14.34
C ILE A 378 7.82 0.31 -14.66
N GLU A 379 8.69 0.43 -13.65
CA GLU A 379 10.15 0.27 -13.75
C GLU A 379 10.62 -1.15 -14.06
N GLU A 380 9.78 -2.16 -13.87
CA GLU A 380 10.00 -3.55 -14.29
C GLU A 380 9.72 -3.73 -15.80
N TYR A 381 8.89 -2.84 -16.37
CA TYR A 381 8.40 -2.96 -17.76
C TYR A 381 9.09 -2.00 -18.72
N LEU A 382 9.26 -0.72 -18.37
CA LEU A 382 9.84 0.28 -19.26
C LEU A 382 11.29 0.59 -18.90
N SER A 383 12.17 0.60 -19.92
CA SER A 383 13.48 1.24 -19.83
C SER A 383 13.33 2.76 -19.67
N VAL A 384 14.44 3.46 -19.39
CA VAL A 384 14.41 4.93 -19.25
C VAL A 384 14.02 5.58 -20.59
N GLU A 385 14.56 5.07 -21.70
CA GLU A 385 14.24 5.54 -23.06
C GLU A 385 12.77 5.27 -23.41
N GLU A 386 12.26 4.08 -23.08
CA GLU A 386 10.84 3.74 -23.28
C GLU A 386 9.92 4.66 -22.46
N ALA A 387 10.28 4.94 -21.21
CA ALA A 387 9.56 5.86 -20.35
C ALA A 387 9.56 7.31 -20.89
N ILE A 388 10.68 7.78 -21.45
CA ILE A 388 10.75 9.10 -22.13
C ILE A 388 9.79 9.14 -23.32
N GLN A 389 9.72 8.07 -24.12
CA GLN A 389 8.83 8.02 -25.27
C GLN A 389 7.35 8.04 -24.86
N ILE A 390 6.97 7.27 -23.83
CA ILE A 390 5.60 7.31 -23.32
C ILE A 390 5.27 8.68 -22.71
N LEU A 391 6.22 9.30 -21.99
CA LEU A 391 6.04 10.65 -21.45
C LEU A 391 5.76 11.67 -22.56
N LYS A 392 6.50 11.60 -23.68
CA LYS A 392 6.28 12.43 -24.88
C LYS A 392 4.86 12.25 -25.44
N LEU A 393 4.38 11.02 -25.55
CA LEU A 393 3.01 10.73 -26.04
C LEU A 393 1.93 11.28 -25.10
N ALA A 394 2.05 11.05 -23.80
CA ALA A 394 1.10 11.55 -22.80
C ALA A 394 1.03 13.08 -22.81
N MET A 395 2.18 13.75 -22.93
CA MET A 395 2.25 15.20 -23.05
C MET A 395 1.62 15.72 -24.35
N ASP A 396 1.82 15.03 -25.47
CA ASP A 396 1.21 15.40 -26.74
C ASP A 396 -0.32 15.36 -26.68
N VAL A 397 -0.91 14.33 -26.04
CA VAL A 397 -2.36 14.25 -25.78
C VAL A 397 -2.83 15.44 -24.94
N ILE A 398 -2.14 15.77 -23.85
CA ILE A 398 -2.49 16.90 -22.98
C ILE A 398 -2.41 18.24 -23.73
N LEU A 399 -1.37 18.43 -24.54
CA LEU A 399 -1.13 19.68 -25.26
C LEU A 399 -2.07 19.89 -26.46
N LYS A 400 -2.57 18.81 -27.07
CA LYS A 400 -3.55 18.86 -28.17
C LYS A 400 -5.00 18.93 -27.69
N SER A 401 -5.27 18.51 -26.45
CA SER A 401 -6.61 18.57 -25.89
C SER A 401 -7.00 20.02 -25.66
N SER A 402 -8.12 20.48 -26.26
CA SER A 402 -8.88 21.58 -25.68
C SER A 402 -9.22 21.17 -24.25
N ILE A 403 -9.12 22.06 -23.27
CA ILE A 403 -9.44 21.81 -21.84
C ILE A 403 -10.87 21.24 -21.73
N ASN A 404 -11.00 19.94 -21.93
CA ASN A 404 -12.23 19.17 -22.00
C ASN A 404 -11.95 17.87 -21.27
N GLU A 405 -12.90 17.50 -20.42
CA GLU A 405 -12.91 16.41 -19.46
C GLU A 405 -12.98 15.02 -20.15
N SER A 406 -12.08 14.72 -21.09
CA SER A 406 -11.99 13.38 -21.66
C SER A 406 -11.21 12.44 -20.75
N SER A 407 -11.63 11.17 -20.69
CA SER A 407 -10.91 10.13 -19.95
C SER A 407 -9.44 10.03 -20.35
N GLU A 408 -9.13 10.28 -21.62
CA GLU A 408 -7.79 10.22 -22.18
C GLU A 408 -6.90 11.35 -21.67
N PHE A 409 -7.47 12.54 -21.46
CA PHE A 409 -6.74 13.68 -20.87
C PHE A 409 -6.39 13.39 -19.41
N GLU A 410 -7.35 12.91 -18.61
CA GLU A 410 -7.13 12.56 -17.20
C GLU A 410 -6.11 11.42 -17.05
N ASN A 411 -6.27 10.37 -17.85
CA ASN A 411 -5.37 9.23 -17.88
C ASN A 411 -3.96 9.63 -18.34
N SER A 412 -3.83 10.59 -19.26
CA SER A 412 -2.53 11.15 -19.67
C SER A 412 -1.87 11.93 -18.54
N LEU A 413 -2.63 12.78 -17.82
CA LEU A 413 -2.11 13.52 -16.66
C LEU A 413 -1.63 12.57 -15.57
N GLU A 414 -2.40 11.53 -15.28
CA GLU A 414 -2.03 10.53 -14.28
C GLU A 414 -0.79 9.75 -14.71
N LEU A 415 -0.70 9.31 -15.97
CA LEU A 415 0.48 8.62 -16.49
C LEU A 415 1.74 9.49 -16.47
N CYS A 416 1.64 10.78 -16.83
CA CYS A 416 2.73 11.75 -16.69
C CYS A 416 3.20 11.86 -15.23
N SER A 417 2.26 11.97 -14.28
CA SER A 417 2.57 12.02 -12.84
C SER A 417 3.30 10.76 -12.36
N ILE A 418 2.92 9.59 -12.86
CA ILE A 418 3.54 8.32 -12.53
C ILE A 418 4.96 8.25 -13.08
N LEU A 419 5.13 8.51 -14.38
CA LEU A 419 6.44 8.43 -15.05
C LEU A 419 7.44 9.41 -14.45
N LEU A 420 7.03 10.66 -14.21
CA LEU A 420 7.88 11.63 -13.54
C LEU A 420 8.21 11.17 -12.12
N GLY A 421 7.25 10.63 -11.36
CA GLY A 421 7.50 10.14 -10.01
C GLY A 421 8.48 8.97 -9.93
N CYS A 422 8.38 8.00 -10.86
CA CYS A 422 9.18 6.78 -10.85
C CYS A 422 10.55 6.99 -11.49
N TYR A 423 10.64 7.73 -12.60
CA TYR A 423 11.85 7.82 -13.40
C TYR A 423 12.63 9.12 -13.24
N TYR A 424 12.16 10.10 -12.46
CA TYR A 424 12.81 11.42 -12.34
C TYR A 424 14.33 11.34 -12.14
N GLN A 425 14.80 10.57 -11.17
CA GLN A 425 16.25 10.43 -10.92
C GLN A 425 16.95 9.77 -12.11
N LYS A 426 16.31 8.78 -12.73
CA LYS A 426 16.87 8.06 -13.88
C LYS A 426 16.95 8.95 -15.12
N PHE A 427 15.97 9.85 -15.34
CA PHE A 427 16.00 10.84 -16.42
C PHE A 427 17.20 11.78 -16.28
N VAL A 428 17.44 12.33 -15.09
CA VAL A 428 18.52 13.30 -14.85
C VAL A 428 19.92 12.70 -15.08
N TRP A 429 20.12 11.41 -14.77
CA TRP A 429 21.43 10.77 -14.79
C TRP A 429 21.64 9.78 -15.94
N TYR A 430 20.74 9.76 -16.93
CA TYR A 430 20.82 8.82 -18.04
C TYR A 430 22.01 9.14 -18.97
N LYS A 431 22.96 8.19 -19.10
CA LYS A 431 24.26 8.39 -19.77
C LYS A 431 24.28 8.22 -21.30
N GLY A 432 23.12 8.21 -21.97
CA GLY A 432 23.03 8.21 -23.43
C GLY A 432 22.33 9.46 -23.93
N SER A 433 23.06 10.39 -24.56
CA SER A 433 22.58 11.47 -25.47
C SER A 433 21.23 12.19 -25.19
N THR A 434 20.71 12.26 -23.97
CA THR A 434 19.38 12.85 -23.68
C THR A 434 19.39 13.97 -22.65
N ILE A 435 20.48 14.73 -22.52
CA ILE A 435 20.33 16.10 -22.00
C ILE A 435 19.54 16.93 -23.02
N ASP A 436 19.82 16.78 -24.32
CA ASP A 436 19.12 17.51 -25.39
C ASP A 436 17.64 17.13 -25.46
N GLU A 437 17.29 15.83 -25.44
CA GLU A 437 15.87 15.41 -25.44
C GLU A 437 15.09 15.83 -24.19
N LEU A 438 15.72 15.85 -23.01
CA LEU A 438 15.08 16.36 -21.79
C LEU A 438 14.97 17.90 -21.82
N THR A 439 15.91 18.58 -22.46
CA THR A 439 15.85 20.03 -22.72
C THR A 439 14.70 20.37 -23.66
N GLU A 440 14.51 19.59 -24.72
CA GLU A 440 13.37 19.71 -25.63
C GLU A 440 12.02 19.48 -24.92
N LEU A 441 12.01 18.65 -23.87
CA LEU A 441 10.84 18.39 -23.05
C LEU A 441 10.51 19.50 -22.05
N LEU A 442 11.44 20.42 -21.73
CA LEU A 442 11.22 21.45 -20.71
C LEU A 442 10.04 22.38 -21.02
N THR A 443 9.98 22.89 -22.26
CA THR A 443 8.92 23.83 -22.67
C THR A 443 7.55 23.14 -22.71
N PRO A 444 7.40 21.96 -23.36
CA PRO A 444 6.20 21.13 -23.25
C PRO A 444 5.80 20.79 -21.81
N LEU A 445 6.76 20.46 -20.94
CA LEU A 445 6.51 20.07 -19.55
C LEU A 445 6.01 21.26 -18.72
N ALA A 446 6.60 22.44 -18.90
CA ALA A 446 6.15 23.66 -18.25
C ALA A 446 4.70 23.99 -18.63
N LYS A 447 4.36 23.88 -19.91
CA LYS A 447 3.00 24.11 -20.41
C LYS A 447 2.01 23.06 -19.92
N MET A 448 2.40 21.78 -19.87
CA MET A 448 1.59 20.71 -19.28
C MET A 448 1.30 20.98 -17.80
N ILE A 449 2.31 21.41 -17.04
CA ILE A 449 2.14 21.72 -15.62
C ILE A 449 1.19 22.91 -15.43
N GLU A 450 1.29 23.95 -16.25
CA GLU A 450 0.36 25.08 -16.24
C GLU A 450 -1.09 24.62 -16.46
N ILE A 451 -1.33 23.79 -17.49
CA ILE A 451 -2.63 23.19 -17.78
C ILE A 451 -3.12 22.35 -16.59
N SER A 452 -2.26 21.51 -16.01
CA SER A 452 -2.60 20.65 -14.87
C SER A 452 -2.95 21.44 -13.61
N THR A 453 -2.26 22.56 -13.37
CA THR A 453 -2.48 23.44 -12.21
C THR A 453 -3.86 24.09 -12.30
N THR A 454 -4.26 24.50 -13.50
CA THR A 454 -5.60 25.04 -13.80
C THR A 454 -6.68 23.97 -13.65
N TYR A 455 -6.42 22.71 -14.04
CA TYR A 455 -7.41 21.62 -14.00
C TYR A 455 -7.62 21.01 -12.61
N THR A 456 -6.57 20.81 -11.82
CA THR A 456 -6.62 20.00 -10.59
C THR A 456 -6.11 20.71 -9.32
N GLY A 457 -5.61 21.94 -9.44
CA GLY A 457 -4.88 22.57 -8.33
C GLY A 457 -3.56 21.86 -7.98
N LEU A 458 -3.04 20.99 -8.85
CA LEU A 458 -1.74 20.34 -8.69
C LEU A 458 -0.61 21.38 -8.70
N ILE A 459 -0.03 21.68 -7.53
CA ILE A 459 1.21 22.46 -7.44
C ILE A 459 2.40 21.54 -7.75
N ALA A 460 2.55 21.15 -9.01
CA ALA A 460 3.69 20.38 -9.50
C ALA A 460 4.89 21.25 -9.94
N ILE A 461 4.78 22.59 -9.83
CA ILE A 461 5.85 23.54 -10.21
C ILE A 461 6.99 23.53 -9.17
N ALA A 462 6.69 23.33 -7.88
CA ALA A 462 7.68 23.54 -6.82
C ALA A 462 8.73 22.43 -6.71
N GLN A 463 8.40 21.18 -7.04
CA GLN A 463 9.32 20.04 -6.91
C GLN A 463 10.24 19.92 -8.14
N VAL A 464 9.68 20.09 -9.36
CA VAL A 464 10.42 20.02 -10.63
C VAL A 464 11.41 21.19 -10.75
N ARG A 465 11.02 22.43 -10.39
CA ARG A 465 11.96 23.59 -10.39
C ARG A 465 13.06 23.49 -9.32
N LYS A 466 12.79 22.87 -8.17
CA LYS A 466 13.71 22.83 -7.04
C LYS A 466 14.78 21.75 -7.18
N GLU A 467 14.48 20.68 -7.91
CA GLU A 467 15.35 19.51 -8.05
C GLU A 467 16.04 19.44 -9.44
N LEU A 468 15.65 20.28 -10.42
CA LEU A 468 16.37 20.53 -11.70
C LEU A 468 17.21 21.84 -11.69
N PRO A 469 18.15 22.08 -10.75
CA PRO A 469 18.95 23.30 -10.75
C PRO A 469 19.96 23.37 -11.91
N GLY A 470 20.21 22.26 -12.63
CA GLY A 470 21.29 22.13 -13.61
C GLY A 470 20.97 22.48 -15.07
N LEU A 471 19.72 22.78 -15.42
CA LEU A 471 19.33 23.08 -16.82
C LEU A 471 19.24 24.57 -17.15
N PHE A 472 19.30 25.44 -16.14
CA PHE A 472 19.29 26.91 -16.31
C PHE A 472 20.49 27.61 -15.66
N ALA A 473 21.47 26.87 -15.14
CA ALA A 473 22.66 27.42 -14.51
C ALA A 473 23.91 26.82 -15.14
N SER A 474 24.86 27.68 -15.53
CA SER A 474 26.19 27.29 -16.02
C SER A 474 26.84 26.25 -15.09
N PRO A 475 27.62 25.30 -15.64
CA PRO A 475 28.16 24.19 -14.88
C PRO A 475 29.06 24.72 -13.77
N ARG A 476 28.68 24.45 -12.51
CA ARG A 476 29.62 24.58 -11.39
C ARG A 476 30.44 23.30 -11.33
N SER A 477 31.73 23.47 -11.58
CA SER A 477 32.79 22.53 -11.26
C SER A 477 32.68 22.09 -9.81
N ASP A 478 33.25 20.91 -9.53
CA ASP A 478 33.57 20.40 -8.20
C ASP A 478 32.46 19.56 -7.55
N TYR A 479 32.36 18.29 -7.96
CA TYR A 479 32.42 17.12 -7.05
C TYR A 479 32.80 15.87 -7.87
N TYR A 480 34.07 15.45 -7.74
CA TYR A 480 34.60 14.15 -8.13
C TYR A 480 34.40 13.17 -6.96
N VAL A 481 33.87 11.97 -7.20
CA VAL A 481 34.22 10.75 -6.43
C VAL A 481 34.24 9.55 -7.39
N GLU A 482 35.40 8.91 -7.44
CA GLU A 482 35.78 7.75 -8.25
C GLU A 482 35.07 6.45 -7.89
N LYS A 483 35.09 5.56 -8.89
CA LYS A 483 34.61 4.18 -8.94
C LYS A 483 35.50 3.27 -8.07
N ILE A 484 34.92 2.50 -7.14
CA ILE A 484 35.61 1.35 -6.52
C ILE A 484 34.97 0.09 -7.09
N GLU A 485 35.68 -0.54 -8.03
CA GLU A 485 35.46 -1.94 -8.40
C GLU A 485 36.26 -2.83 -7.44
N MET A 486 35.62 -3.84 -6.87
CA MET A 486 36.32 -4.99 -6.29
C MET A 486 35.82 -6.25 -7.00
N GLU A 487 36.63 -6.76 -7.91
CA GLU A 487 36.61 -8.17 -8.33
C GLU A 487 37.44 -9.01 -7.35
N SER A 488 37.13 -10.30 -7.31
CA SER A 488 37.58 -11.31 -6.37
C SER A 488 39.08 -11.65 -6.41
N ILE A 489 39.67 -11.68 -5.21
CA ILE A 489 40.69 -12.57 -4.61
C ILE A 489 41.58 -13.41 -5.56
N GLU A 490 42.92 -13.28 -5.41
CA GLU A 490 43.84 -14.42 -5.28
C GLU A 490 45.11 -14.04 -4.48
N LEU A 491 45.33 -14.82 -3.40
CA LEU A 491 46.44 -14.93 -2.41
C LEU A 491 47.26 -13.70 -1.97
#